data_AF-A0A3D4UMV7-F1
#
_entry.id   AF-A0A3D4UMV7-F1
#
_cell.length_a   1.000
_cell.length_b   1.000
_cell.length_c   1.000
_cell.angle_alpha   90.00
_cell.angle_beta   90.00
_cell.angle_gamma   90.00
#
_symmetry.space_group_name_H-M   'P 1'
#
loop_
_entity.id
_entity.type
_entity.pdbx_description
1 polymer ?
#
loop_
_entity_poly.entity_id
_entity_poly.type
_entity_poly.pdbx_seq_one_letter_code
_entity_poly.pdbx_strand_id
1 'polypeptide(L)'
;MAFTGKATYSAGSGLPELVEDVSDIIGIVSPHETPLLDHLGDAARAAMSTVHEWIEDALLPNSGQINQSSFSPDAESASTLTVDDASVFRVGDLVRPGESGEVMLVAAVVGGSNQIAVVRGYGATTAATLEDDMKLTILGNAALESDVAPEARFTNRVRRSNYTQIFTAG
;
A
#
# COMPACT_ATOMS: atom_id res chain seq x y z
N MET A 1 17.62 -27.67 -32.48
CA MET A 1 17.27 -28.13 -33.84
C MET A 1 17.20 -26.91 -34.74
N ALA A 2 17.70 -27.00 -35.97
CA ALA A 2 17.69 -25.86 -36.88
C ALA A 2 16.25 -25.51 -37.28
N PHE A 3 15.92 -24.22 -37.27
CA PHE A 3 14.65 -23.69 -37.76
C PHE A 3 14.46 -24.10 -39.23
N THR A 4 13.53 -25.01 -39.51
CA THR A 4 13.15 -25.44 -40.87
C THR A 4 11.93 -24.67 -41.39
N GLY A 5 11.53 -23.60 -40.72
CA GLY A 5 10.45 -22.73 -41.17
C GLY A 5 10.85 -22.00 -42.44
N LYS A 6 10.20 -22.31 -43.56
CA LYS A 6 10.29 -21.51 -44.77
C LYS A 6 9.97 -20.05 -44.42
N ALA A 7 10.88 -19.14 -44.76
CA ALA A 7 10.63 -17.70 -44.62
C ALA A 7 9.58 -17.23 -45.64
N THR A 8 8.78 -16.22 -45.30
CA THR A 8 7.65 -15.68 -46.08
C THR A 8 8.00 -15.32 -47.54
N TYR A 9 9.26 -14.96 -47.81
CA TYR A 9 9.77 -14.67 -49.16
C TYR A 9 10.15 -15.91 -50.00
N SER A 10 9.97 -17.13 -49.46
CA SER A 10 10.27 -18.41 -50.13
C SER A 10 9.02 -19.15 -50.64
N ALA A 11 7.85 -18.51 -50.57
CA ALA A 11 6.61 -19.01 -51.15
C ALA A 11 6.67 -18.88 -52.67
N GLY A 12 6.56 -20.01 -53.39
CA GLY A 12 6.48 -20.00 -54.85
C GLY A 12 5.11 -19.47 -55.29
N SER A 13 5.08 -18.72 -56.39
CA SER A 13 3.92 -17.99 -56.93
C SER A 13 2.75 -18.87 -57.43
N GLY A 14 2.64 -20.12 -56.99
CA GLY A 14 1.79 -21.14 -57.62
C GLY A 14 1.10 -22.14 -56.69
N LEU A 15 1.10 -21.94 -55.37
CA LEU A 15 0.32 -22.81 -54.47
C LEU A 15 -0.74 -21.98 -53.70
N PRO A 16 -2.03 -22.38 -53.72
CA PRO A 16 -3.06 -21.73 -52.94
C PRO A 16 -3.03 -22.29 -51.52
N GLU A 17 -2.09 -21.81 -50.70
CA GLU A 17 -2.20 -21.99 -49.24
C GLU A 17 -3.22 -20.96 -48.72
N LEU A 18 -4.16 -21.42 -47.89
CA LEU A 18 -5.13 -20.54 -47.23
C LEU A 18 -4.37 -19.77 -46.14
N VAL A 19 -3.95 -18.55 -46.44
CA VAL A 19 -3.28 -17.65 -45.51
C VAL A 19 -4.31 -16.65 -44.98
N GLU A 20 -4.46 -16.56 -43.67
CA GLU A 20 -5.19 -15.45 -43.06
C GLU A 20 -4.25 -14.25 -42.95
N ASP A 21 -4.56 -13.20 -43.71
CA ASP A 21 -3.79 -11.96 -43.73
C ASP A 21 -4.02 -11.18 -42.43
N VAL A 22 -3.08 -11.30 -41.49
CA VAL A 22 -3.06 -10.56 -40.22
C VAL A 22 -2.20 -9.29 -40.27
N SER A 23 -1.77 -8.87 -41.47
CA SER A 23 -0.91 -7.68 -41.62
C SER A 23 -1.58 -6.38 -41.18
N ASP A 24 -2.90 -6.28 -41.35
CA ASP A 24 -3.77 -5.21 -40.83
C ASP A 24 -3.61 -5.06 -39.29
N ILE A 25 -3.78 -6.15 -38.56
CA ILE A 25 -3.79 -6.16 -37.09
C ILE A 25 -2.39 -5.91 -36.51
N ILE A 26 -1.36 -6.47 -37.14
CA ILE A 26 0.05 -6.21 -36.78
C ILE A 26 0.42 -4.74 -37.04
N GLY A 27 -0.17 -4.10 -38.05
CA GLY A 27 0.02 -2.68 -38.34
C GLY A 27 -0.64 -1.73 -37.33
N ILE A 28 -1.69 -2.20 -36.63
CA ILE A 28 -2.34 -1.45 -35.54
C ILE A 28 -1.43 -1.42 -34.30
N VAL A 29 -0.76 -2.52 -33.95
CA VAL A 29 0.16 -2.56 -32.80
C VAL A 29 1.48 -1.86 -33.16
N SER A 30 1.48 -0.52 -33.15
CA SER A 30 2.71 0.22 -33.38
C SER A 30 3.64 0.10 -32.15
N PRO A 31 4.97 0.03 -32.32
CA PRO A 31 5.91 0.07 -31.19
C PRO A 31 5.74 1.32 -30.30
N HIS A 32 5.14 2.39 -30.84
CA HIS A 32 4.82 3.60 -30.11
C HIS A 32 3.54 3.51 -29.25
N GLU A 33 2.72 2.46 -29.42
CA GLU A 33 1.51 2.22 -28.63
C GLU A 33 1.78 1.42 -27.35
N THR A 34 3.01 0.91 -27.17
CA THR A 34 3.41 0.20 -25.94
C THR A 34 4.61 0.86 -25.25
N PRO A 35 4.59 2.19 -25.02
CA PRO A 35 5.74 2.91 -24.47
C PRO A 35 6.14 2.39 -23.09
N LEU A 36 5.18 1.86 -22.32
CA LEU A 36 5.47 1.22 -21.04
C LEU A 36 6.23 -0.09 -21.19
N LEU A 37 5.87 -0.94 -22.17
CA LEU A 37 6.53 -2.23 -22.38
C LEU A 37 7.93 -2.05 -22.97
N ASP A 38 8.11 -1.09 -23.88
CA ASP A 38 9.42 -0.71 -24.41
C ASP A 38 10.34 -0.18 -23.29
N HIS A 39 9.80 0.63 -22.37
CA HIS A 39 10.55 1.09 -21.20
C HIS A 39 10.90 -0.03 -20.21
N LEU A 40 9.98 -0.98 -19.99
CA LEU A 40 10.19 -2.11 -19.09
C LEU A 40 11.24 -3.10 -19.65
N GLY A 41 11.20 -3.30 -20.97
CA GLY A 41 12.08 -4.21 -21.70
C GLY A 41 11.84 -5.69 -21.40
N ASP A 42 12.67 -6.53 -22.00
CA ASP A 42 12.64 -7.98 -21.76
C ASP A 42 13.22 -8.33 -20.38
N ALA A 43 12.61 -9.30 -19.72
CA ALA A 43 13.11 -9.81 -18.46
C ALA A 43 14.49 -10.45 -18.65
N ALA A 44 15.46 -10.10 -17.79
CA ALA A 44 16.81 -10.67 -17.83
C ALA A 44 16.85 -12.19 -17.57
N ARG A 45 15.76 -12.78 -17.06
CA ARG A 45 15.64 -14.21 -16.76
C ARG A 45 14.24 -14.71 -17.10
N ALA A 46 14.15 -15.85 -17.77
CA ALA A 46 12.90 -16.52 -18.04
C ALA A 46 12.28 -17.11 -16.75
N ALA A 47 10.95 -17.14 -16.68
CA ALA A 47 10.24 -17.83 -15.61
C ALA A 47 10.43 -19.36 -15.76
N MET A 48 10.83 -20.03 -14.67
CA MET A 48 11.06 -21.49 -14.64
C MET A 48 10.08 -22.24 -13.73
N SER A 49 9.21 -21.51 -13.01
CA SER A 49 8.22 -22.06 -12.07
C SER A 49 6.87 -21.45 -12.38
N THR A 50 5.80 -22.23 -12.30
CA THR A 50 4.41 -21.74 -12.47
C THR A 50 3.94 -20.84 -11.33
N VAL A 51 4.66 -20.84 -10.21
CA VAL A 51 4.42 -19.95 -9.07
C VAL A 51 5.68 -19.14 -8.81
N HIS A 52 5.53 -17.82 -8.81
CA HIS A 52 6.54 -16.88 -8.38
C HIS A 52 6.12 -16.28 -7.04
N GLU A 53 6.93 -16.49 -6.00
CA GLU A 53 6.66 -16.00 -4.65
C GLU A 53 7.69 -14.95 -4.23
N TRP A 54 7.24 -13.93 -3.51
CA TRP A 54 8.09 -12.94 -2.88
C TRP A 54 7.56 -12.60 -1.48
N ILE A 55 8.42 -12.01 -0.66
CA ILE A 55 8.06 -11.56 0.68
C ILE A 55 7.86 -10.04 0.64
N GLU A 56 6.69 -9.59 1.06
CA GLU A 56 6.39 -8.17 1.26
C GLU A 56 6.36 -7.85 2.75
N ASP A 57 6.64 -6.58 3.05
CA ASP A 57 6.50 -5.98 4.36
C ASP A 57 5.81 -4.62 4.18
N ALA A 58 5.11 -4.18 5.21
CA ALA A 58 4.46 -2.87 5.23
C ALA A 58 5.20 -1.94 6.20
N LEU A 59 5.13 -0.64 5.94
CA LEU A 59 5.58 0.32 6.95
C LEU A 59 4.59 0.33 8.12
N LEU A 60 5.10 0.58 9.33
CA LEU A 60 4.26 0.87 10.49
C LEU A 60 3.29 2.03 10.16
N PRO A 61 2.00 1.89 10.48
CA PRO A 61 1.03 2.96 10.22
C PRO A 61 1.40 4.20 11.04
N ASN A 62 1.40 5.35 10.36
CA ASN A 62 1.62 6.66 10.98
C ASN A 62 0.30 7.41 11.25
N SER A 63 -0.84 6.76 11.03
CA SER A 63 -2.16 7.31 11.32
C SER A 63 -3.17 6.22 11.59
N GLY A 64 -4.13 6.51 12.46
CA GLY A 64 -5.37 5.74 12.63
C GLY A 64 -6.59 6.61 12.34
N GLN A 65 -7.77 6.10 12.64
CA GLN A 65 -9.04 6.84 12.52
C GLN A 65 -9.84 6.69 13.81
N ILE A 66 -10.60 7.74 14.13
CA ILE A 66 -11.62 7.71 15.17
C ILE A 66 -12.77 6.81 14.70
N ASN A 67 -13.27 5.96 15.59
CA ASN A 67 -14.46 5.14 15.37
C ASN A 67 -15.43 5.39 16.53
N GLN A 68 -16.03 6.56 16.51
CA GLN A 68 -17.01 6.98 17.51
C GLN A 68 -18.02 7.96 16.91
N SER A 69 -19.29 7.60 17.01
CA SER A 69 -20.41 8.44 16.55
C SER A 69 -20.92 9.42 17.61
N SER A 70 -20.46 9.28 18.85
CA SER A 70 -20.83 10.18 19.95
C SER A 70 -19.65 10.38 20.89
N PHE A 71 -19.51 11.60 21.39
CA PHE A 71 -18.41 12.05 22.23
C PHE A 71 -18.94 12.45 23.61
N SER A 72 -18.21 12.14 24.66
CA SER A 72 -18.54 12.54 26.03
C SER A 72 -17.38 13.32 26.65
N PRO A 73 -17.60 14.53 27.19
CA PRO A 73 -18.88 15.25 27.29
C PRO A 73 -19.37 15.84 25.96
N ASP A 74 -18.46 16.14 25.03
CA ASP A 74 -18.71 16.67 23.69
C ASP A 74 -17.49 16.42 22.79
N ALA A 75 -17.61 16.73 21.49
CA ALA A 75 -16.56 16.49 20.50
C ALA A 75 -15.30 17.36 20.66
N GLU A 76 -15.37 18.46 21.39
CA GLU A 76 -14.23 19.38 21.61
C GLU A 76 -13.47 19.06 22.89
N SER A 77 -14.12 18.36 23.84
CA SER A 77 -13.60 18.12 25.18
C SER A 77 -13.39 16.63 25.51
N ALA A 78 -13.90 15.71 24.69
CA ALA A 78 -13.71 14.28 24.90
C ALA A 78 -12.21 13.93 24.96
N SER A 79 -11.83 13.27 26.05
CA SER A 79 -10.46 12.86 26.36
C SER A 79 -10.25 11.35 26.27
N THR A 80 -11.31 10.58 26.03
CA THR A 80 -11.23 9.16 25.70
C THR A 80 -11.84 8.98 24.33
N LEU A 81 -11.05 8.48 23.38
CA LEU A 81 -11.46 8.29 22.00
C LEU A 81 -11.42 6.81 21.67
N THR A 82 -12.48 6.29 21.08
CA THR A 82 -12.46 4.99 20.43
C THR A 82 -11.89 5.16 19.03
N VAL A 83 -10.94 4.31 18.66
CA VAL A 83 -10.28 4.29 17.35
C VAL A 83 -10.50 2.94 16.69
N ASP A 84 -10.24 2.82 15.39
CA ASP A 84 -10.34 1.54 14.69
C ASP A 84 -9.34 0.50 15.21
N ASP A 85 -8.09 0.94 15.40
CA ASP A 85 -6.99 0.10 15.87
C ASP A 85 -6.10 0.89 16.85
N ALA A 86 -6.18 0.53 18.12
CA ALA A 86 -5.37 1.17 19.16
C ALA A 86 -3.88 0.77 19.09
N SER A 87 -3.52 -0.33 18.41
CA SER A 87 -2.13 -0.78 18.28
C SER A 87 -1.27 0.15 17.42
N VAL A 88 -1.91 1.04 16.65
CA VAL A 88 -1.27 2.10 15.87
C VAL A 88 -0.59 3.13 16.79
N PHE A 89 -1.16 3.38 17.96
CA PHE A 89 -0.73 4.41 18.90
C PHE A 89 0.07 3.84 20.06
N ARG A 90 0.92 4.66 20.67
CA ARG A 90 1.56 4.38 21.96
C ARG A 90 1.45 5.58 22.89
N VAL A 91 1.61 5.32 24.19
CA VAL A 91 1.70 6.38 25.20
C VAL A 91 2.85 7.33 24.84
N GLY A 92 2.60 8.62 24.99
CA GLY A 92 3.52 9.70 24.61
C GLY A 92 3.38 10.17 23.16
N ASP A 93 2.60 9.51 22.31
CA ASP A 93 2.42 9.98 20.93
C ASP A 93 1.69 11.33 20.90
N LEU A 94 2.22 12.24 20.10
CA LEU A 94 1.56 13.49 19.71
C LEU A 94 0.76 13.22 18.44
N VAL A 95 -0.55 13.37 18.52
CA VAL A 95 -1.46 13.08 17.41
C VAL A 95 -2.23 14.33 17.00
N ARG A 96 -2.44 14.49 15.70
CA ARG A 96 -3.20 15.58 15.09
C ARG A 96 -4.52 15.05 14.53
N PRO A 97 -5.68 15.59 14.96
CA PRO A 97 -6.96 15.22 14.40
C PRO A 97 -7.20 15.96 13.06
N GLY A 98 -7.44 15.19 12.00
CA GLY A 98 -7.59 15.67 10.64
C GLY A 98 -6.46 16.59 10.19
N GLU A 99 -6.84 17.67 9.52
CA GLU A 99 -5.95 18.77 9.13
C GLU A 99 -6.04 19.97 10.09
N SER A 100 -6.50 19.74 11.32
CA SER A 100 -6.61 20.80 12.33
C SER A 100 -5.25 21.28 12.84
N GLY A 101 -5.24 22.42 13.52
CA GLY A 101 -4.06 22.91 14.25
C GLY A 101 -3.89 22.28 15.65
N GLU A 102 -4.77 21.36 16.06
CA GLU A 102 -4.71 20.73 17.37
C GLU A 102 -3.57 19.71 17.43
N VAL A 103 -2.85 19.69 18.54
CA VAL A 103 -2.01 18.55 18.94
C VAL A 103 -2.60 17.95 20.21
N MET A 104 -2.79 16.63 20.21
CA MET A 104 -3.22 15.88 21.38
C MET A 104 -2.09 14.96 21.84
N LEU A 105 -1.91 14.81 23.15
CA LEU A 105 -0.95 13.85 23.71
C LEU A 105 -1.68 12.57 24.12
N VAL A 106 -1.26 11.41 23.61
CA VAL A 106 -1.77 10.10 24.04
C VAL A 106 -1.22 9.76 25.43
N ALA A 107 -2.10 9.74 26.43
CA ALA A 107 -1.78 9.45 27.83
C ALA A 107 -1.94 7.97 28.19
N ALA A 108 -2.86 7.25 27.54
CA ALA A 108 -3.05 5.82 27.75
C ALA A 108 -3.59 5.14 26.48
N VAL A 109 -3.29 3.85 26.31
CA VAL A 109 -3.80 3.01 25.23
C VAL A 109 -4.40 1.75 25.83
N VAL A 110 -5.65 1.45 25.49
CA VAL A 110 -6.41 0.29 25.97
C VAL A 110 -6.78 -0.57 24.76
N GLY A 111 -5.90 -1.52 24.43
CA GLY A 111 -6.05 -2.34 23.22
C GLY A 111 -7.31 -3.22 23.20
N GLY A 112 -7.80 -3.68 24.35
CA GLY A 112 -8.99 -4.55 24.42
C GLY A 112 -10.30 -3.88 24.00
N SER A 113 -10.39 -2.54 24.11
CA SER A 113 -11.57 -1.75 23.72
C SER A 113 -11.27 -0.79 22.56
N ASN A 114 -10.07 -0.88 21.96
CA ASN A 114 -9.55 0.08 20.99
C ASN A 114 -9.72 1.55 21.42
N GLN A 115 -9.41 1.84 22.69
CA GLN A 115 -9.53 3.20 23.23
C GLN A 115 -8.16 3.82 23.48
N ILE A 116 -8.06 5.12 23.21
CA ILE A 116 -6.93 5.95 23.61
C ILE A 116 -7.43 7.05 24.53
N ALA A 117 -6.72 7.29 25.63
CA ALA A 117 -6.91 8.47 26.44
C ALA A 117 -5.94 9.56 25.97
N VAL A 118 -6.45 10.76 25.73
CA VAL A 118 -5.70 11.88 25.19
C VAL A 118 -5.84 13.12 26.06
N VAL A 119 -4.77 13.90 26.12
CA VAL A 119 -4.79 15.28 26.61
C VAL A 119 -5.00 16.19 25.41
N ARG A 120 -6.16 16.87 25.38
CA ARG A 120 -6.57 17.82 24.33
C ARG A 120 -5.75 19.11 24.42
N GLY A 121 -5.61 19.81 23.29
CA GLY A 121 -4.98 21.13 23.25
C GLY A 121 -3.53 21.18 23.76
N TYR A 122 -2.76 20.10 23.56
CA TYR A 122 -1.41 19.97 24.06
C TYR A 122 -0.48 21.02 23.45
N GLY A 123 0.44 21.57 24.24
CA GLY A 123 1.33 22.63 23.77
C GLY A 123 0.63 23.96 23.47
N ALA A 124 -0.51 24.23 24.12
CA ALA A 124 -1.34 25.41 23.93
C ALA A 124 -1.99 25.53 22.55
N THR A 125 -2.24 24.39 21.87
CA THR A 125 -3.06 24.37 20.66
C THR A 125 -4.55 24.43 21.00
N THR A 126 -5.37 24.97 20.11
CA THR A 126 -6.83 24.99 20.28
C THR A 126 -7.43 23.63 19.96
N ALA A 127 -8.32 23.13 20.82
CA ALA A 127 -9.03 21.87 20.57
C ALA A 127 -9.95 21.98 19.33
N ALA A 128 -9.91 20.99 18.45
CA ALA A 128 -10.79 20.88 17.30
C ALA A 128 -12.05 20.07 17.64
N THR A 129 -13.15 20.34 16.95
CA THR A 129 -14.33 19.48 17.00
C THR A 129 -14.00 18.15 16.34
N LEU A 130 -14.06 17.04 17.09
CA LEU A 130 -13.82 15.70 16.57
C LEU A 130 -15.06 15.14 15.86
N GLU A 131 -14.84 14.28 14.87
CA GLU A 131 -15.89 13.58 14.13
C GLU A 131 -15.57 12.10 14.01
N ASP A 132 -16.59 11.30 13.71
CA ASP A 132 -16.41 9.90 13.34
C ASP A 132 -15.58 9.78 12.05
N ASP A 133 -14.86 8.66 11.87
CA ASP A 133 -13.92 8.40 10.78
C ASP A 133 -12.77 9.42 10.63
N MET A 134 -12.66 10.40 11.54
CA MET A 134 -11.64 11.42 11.49
C MET A 134 -10.25 10.80 11.66
N LYS A 135 -9.37 11.11 10.71
CA LYS A 135 -7.98 10.65 10.74
C LYS A 135 -7.20 11.24 11.92
N LEU A 136 -6.49 10.42 12.66
CA LEU A 136 -5.53 10.82 13.68
C LEU A 136 -4.11 10.55 13.17
N THR A 137 -3.37 11.60 12.83
CA THR A 137 -2.00 11.48 12.32
C THR A 137 -0.99 11.60 13.46
N ILE A 138 -0.07 10.64 13.57
CA ILE A 138 1.01 10.66 14.55
C ILE A 138 2.11 11.61 14.06
N LEU A 139 2.37 12.68 14.80
CA LEU A 139 3.43 13.65 14.51
C LEU A 139 4.79 13.19 15.04
N GLY A 140 4.78 12.45 16.15
CA GLY A 140 5.98 11.99 16.83
C GLY A 140 5.63 11.51 18.24
N ASN A 141 6.64 11.14 19.01
CA ASN A 141 6.46 10.74 20.41
C ASN A 141 7.19 11.72 21.32
N ALA A 142 6.49 12.26 22.29
CA ALA A 142 7.02 13.12 23.34
C ALA A 142 7.64 12.25 24.44
N ALA A 143 8.77 11.60 24.12
CA ALA A 143 9.55 10.85 25.09
C ALA A 143 10.15 11.81 26.13
N LEU A 144 10.15 11.39 27.40
CA LEU A 144 10.79 12.15 28.46
C LEU A 144 12.31 12.04 28.34
N GLU A 145 13.02 13.13 28.61
CA GLU A 145 14.48 13.12 28.61
C GLU A 145 14.99 12.16 29.71
N SER A 146 15.98 11.32 29.36
CA SER A 146 16.54 10.27 30.24
C SER A 146 15.62 9.08 30.55
N ASP A 147 14.49 8.93 29.85
CA ASP A 147 13.62 7.76 30.00
C ASP A 147 14.20 6.52 29.30
N VAL A 148 13.63 5.35 29.65
CA VAL A 148 13.94 4.07 29.00
C VAL A 148 13.53 4.12 27.53
N ALA A 149 14.34 3.48 26.68
CA ALA A 149 14.03 3.39 25.26
C ALA A 149 12.69 2.67 25.02
N PRO A 150 11.82 3.20 24.13
CA PRO A 150 10.57 2.53 23.79
C PRO A 150 10.79 1.14 23.19
N GLU A 151 9.84 0.25 23.39
CA GLU A 151 9.85 -1.07 22.76
C GLU A 151 9.86 -0.97 21.23
N ALA A 152 10.58 -1.88 20.58
CA ALA A 152 10.64 -1.95 19.13
C ALA A 152 9.29 -2.40 18.54
N ARG A 153 8.78 -1.64 17.58
CA ARG A 153 7.58 -2.01 16.80
C ARG A 153 8.00 -2.72 15.52
N PHE A 154 7.21 -3.70 15.11
CA PHE A 154 7.47 -4.49 13.90
C PHE A 154 6.16 -4.83 13.20
N THR A 155 6.26 -5.02 11.90
CA THR A 155 5.20 -5.53 11.03
C THR A 155 5.50 -6.98 10.67
N ASN A 156 4.45 -7.74 10.36
CA ASN A 156 4.61 -9.11 9.93
C ASN A 156 4.85 -9.15 8.42
N ARG A 157 5.91 -9.84 8.04
CA ARG A 157 6.20 -10.11 6.63
C ARG A 157 5.18 -11.09 6.07
N VAL A 158 4.59 -10.75 4.93
CA VAL A 158 3.57 -11.55 4.27
C VAL A 158 4.14 -12.12 2.98
N ARG A 159 3.89 -13.42 2.75
CA ARG A 159 4.23 -14.05 1.49
C ARG A 159 3.17 -13.71 0.45
N ARG A 160 3.63 -13.22 -0.71
CA ARG A 160 2.82 -12.99 -1.90
C ARG A 160 3.21 -13.99 -2.98
N SER A 161 2.28 -14.22 -3.90
CA SER A 161 2.49 -15.11 -5.03
C SER A 161 1.76 -14.61 -6.27
N ASN A 162 2.40 -14.73 -7.43
CA ASN A 162 1.76 -14.64 -8.74
C ASN A 162 1.96 -15.96 -9.48
N TYR A 163 1.01 -16.28 -10.34
CA TYR A 163 1.09 -17.45 -11.22
C TYR A 163 1.62 -17.03 -12.59
N THR A 164 2.46 -17.88 -13.18
CA THR A 164 2.96 -17.70 -14.55
C THR A 164 2.58 -18.89 -15.41
N GLN A 165 2.15 -18.63 -16.64
CA GLN A 165 1.98 -19.67 -17.65
C GLN A 165 3.25 -19.74 -18.51
N ILE A 166 3.86 -20.93 -18.57
CA ILE A 166 5.09 -21.16 -19.34
C ILE A 166 4.72 -21.95 -20.59
N PHE A 167 4.95 -21.35 -21.76
CA PHE A 167 4.75 -21.99 -23.05
C PHE A 167 6.05 -22.62 -23.52
N THR A 168 5.97 -23.84 -24.06
CA THR A 168 7.09 -24.44 -24.81
C THR A 168 6.88 -24.16 -26.29
N ALA A 169 7.96 -23.85 -27.01
CA ALA A 169 7.92 -23.83 -28.48
C ALA A 169 7.90 -25.29 -28.98
N GLY A 170 6.94 -25.61 -29.85
CA GLY A 170 6.88 -26.88 -30.58
C GLY A 170 7.81 -26.91 -31.78
#